data_AF-A0AAX7SYR4-F1
#
_entry.id   AF-A0AAX7SYR4-F1
#
_cell.length_a   1.000
_cell.length_b   1.000
_cell.length_c   1.000
_cell.angle_alpha   90.00
_cell.angle_beta   90.00
_cell.angle_gamma   90.00
#
_symmetry.space_group_name_H-M   'P 1'
#
loop_
_entity.id
_entity.type
_entity.pdbx_description
1 polymer ?
#
loop_
_entity_poly.entity_id
_entity_poly.type
_entity_poly.pdbx_seq_one_letter_code
_entity_poly.pdbx_strand_id
1 'polypeptide(L)'
;MSHVGGHTEFLQAVDSPTAWRAAVLLLVCLQLHRPSPVHAAVTSSRGSYRAGGCICAADIFSCTTLTLRHVPGEMPVSTVTLDLSHNHITQLEDGAFQGLLQLETLRLAHNQLTAIMPGAFRNSSGAQLRNMDLSSNHLCVLEEHYFQELSGLEELLLFNNRISRVEGRPLAGLTNLRKAYLSHNRLTDFPFFSIQKHSHPHLSLLDLSSNRLSKLPLEDILALPHSLQKGLYLHNNSLWCECPMYSLFRSWEQQEFESLLFFRQEHVCLVYGNPRGTVRFLQHGRYLEKCNLSAVTQKRSVTVTAGKALLLHCATTLSGHAITFLWVSPSLESVLPPGNNGSLKMFSNGSLEIMAAREKDTGIYWCLAEDRQHHRNDTWEVNVTVLADSNDPQEPFNTGFTTLLGCVVSLVLVLMYLYLTPCRCPPCLKAPPPATATPSLGNEAGAGSAQSSILTPTPPASTEGPGRKVIPKLYGR
;
A
#
# COMPACT_ATOMS: atom_id res chain seq x y z
N MET A 1 60.35 -30.56 18.59
CA MET A 1 60.49 -30.52 17.11
C MET A 1 59.45 -29.55 16.56
N SER A 2 59.53 -28.22 16.67
CA SER A 2 60.61 -27.22 16.86
C SER A 2 61.38 -26.76 15.60
N HIS A 3 60.96 -25.62 15.05
CA HIS A 3 61.73 -24.54 14.41
C HIS A 3 61.03 -23.24 14.89
N VAL A 4 61.59 -22.29 15.66
CA VAL A 4 62.88 -21.55 15.62
C VAL A 4 62.94 -20.66 14.37
N GLY A 5 63.06 -19.32 14.42
CA GLY A 5 63.10 -18.32 15.53
C GLY A 5 62.75 -16.92 14.95
N GLY A 6 62.88 -15.76 15.61
CA GLY A 6 63.42 -15.38 16.93
C GLY A 6 63.32 -13.83 17.14
N HIS A 7 64.03 -13.31 18.15
CA HIS A 7 64.07 -11.91 18.68
C HIS A 7 62.88 -11.52 19.61
N THR A 8 63.04 -11.24 20.92
CA THR A 8 63.96 -10.34 21.70
C THR A 8 63.78 -8.85 21.39
N GLU A 9 63.66 -7.92 22.33
CA GLU A 9 63.48 -7.89 23.80
C GLU A 9 63.19 -6.42 24.15
N PHE A 10 62.39 -6.10 25.18
CA PHE A 10 62.59 -4.88 25.97
C PHE A 10 61.86 -4.93 27.31
N LEU A 11 62.65 -5.11 28.38
CA LEU A 11 62.27 -4.78 29.75
C LEU A 11 62.42 -3.28 29.96
N GLN A 12 61.47 -2.63 30.64
CA GLN A 12 61.77 -1.86 31.85
C GLN A 12 60.49 -1.37 32.56
N ALA A 13 60.52 -1.43 33.89
CA ALA A 13 59.45 -0.98 34.76
C ALA A 13 59.62 0.51 35.15
N VAL A 14 58.52 1.18 35.46
CA VAL A 14 58.52 2.41 36.27
C VAL A 14 57.38 2.31 37.29
N ASP A 15 57.74 2.08 38.55
CA ASP A 15 56.85 2.29 39.70
C ASP A 15 56.52 3.79 39.84
N SER A 16 55.25 4.15 40.07
CA SER A 16 54.92 5.41 40.76
C SER A 16 53.55 5.38 41.47
N PRO A 17 53.41 6.01 42.66
CA PRO A 17 52.24 5.85 43.52
C PRO A 17 51.09 6.83 43.21
N THR A 18 50.59 6.82 41.97
CA THR A 18 49.57 7.80 41.50
C THR A 18 48.19 7.20 41.25
N ALA A 19 48.09 5.89 40.93
CA ALA A 19 46.82 5.24 40.60
C ALA A 19 45.81 5.18 41.77
N TRP A 20 46.28 5.10 43.02
CA TRP A 20 45.40 4.97 44.21
C TRP A 20 44.79 6.28 44.70
N ARG A 21 45.30 7.45 44.27
CA ARG A 21 44.75 8.76 44.65
C ARG A 21 43.54 9.18 43.81
N ALA A 22 43.40 8.66 42.60
CA ALA A 22 42.24 8.92 41.74
C ALA A 22 40.96 8.22 42.22
N ALA A 23 41.08 7.02 42.79
CA ALA A 23 39.95 6.20 43.25
C ALA A 23 39.22 6.77 44.49
N VAL A 24 39.92 7.53 45.34
CA VAL A 24 39.34 8.10 46.58
C VAL A 24 38.62 9.44 46.32
N LEU A 25 39.05 10.21 45.32
CA LEU A 25 38.44 11.51 44.99
C LEU A 25 37.05 11.39 44.34
N LEU A 26 36.77 10.30 43.62
CA LEU A 26 35.47 10.10 42.94
C LEU A 26 34.32 9.74 43.91
N LEU A 27 34.63 9.19 45.08
CA LEU A 27 33.63 8.83 46.11
C LEU A 27 33.24 10.01 47.03
N VAL A 28 34.04 11.08 47.08
CA VAL A 28 33.76 12.27 47.91
C VAL A 28 32.82 13.26 47.20
N CYS A 29 32.81 13.29 45.86
CA CYS A 29 31.92 14.17 45.09
C CYS A 29 30.43 13.78 45.13
N LEU A 30 30.08 12.61 45.66
CA LEU A 30 28.70 12.08 45.70
C LEU A 30 27.94 12.34 47.00
N GLN A 31 28.51 13.08 47.97
CA GLN A 31 27.89 13.30 49.29
C GLN A 31 27.79 14.77 49.75
N LEU A 32 28.04 15.73 48.86
CA LEU A 32 27.93 17.16 49.18
C LEU A 32 27.29 17.96 48.03
N HIS A 33 25.94 17.99 47.97
CA HIS A 33 25.17 19.20 47.65
C HIS A 33 23.64 19.03 47.77
N ARG A 34 23.05 19.64 48.81
CA ARG A 34 21.72 20.30 48.89
C ARG A 34 21.40 20.66 50.36
N PRO A 35 20.57 21.68 50.66
CA PRO A 35 20.28 22.91 49.90
C PRO A 35 20.21 24.20 50.77
N SER A 36 19.87 25.34 50.12
CA SER A 36 19.23 26.56 50.68
C SER A 36 20.13 27.67 51.28
N PRO A 37 19.65 28.93 51.36
CA PRO A 37 18.75 29.65 50.43
C PRO A 37 19.34 31.02 49.98
N VAL A 38 18.91 31.55 48.82
CA VAL A 38 19.14 32.96 48.45
C VAL A 38 17.83 33.57 47.97
N HIS A 39 17.50 34.76 48.49
CA HIS A 39 16.31 35.55 48.11
C HIS A 39 16.66 36.61 47.06
N ALA A 40 15.63 36.99 46.29
CA ALA A 40 15.61 38.03 45.25
C ALA A 40 16.40 37.71 43.95
N ALA A 41 15.98 38.14 42.77
CA ALA A 41 14.91 39.10 42.45
C ALA A 41 13.95 38.58 41.35
N VAL A 42 12.76 39.19 41.29
CA VAL A 42 11.75 38.95 40.24
C VAL A 42 12.18 39.64 38.94
N THR A 43 12.38 38.87 37.88
CA THR A 43 12.27 39.36 36.49
C THR A 43 11.45 38.38 35.65
N SER A 44 10.42 38.91 35.00
CA SER A 44 9.48 38.13 34.20
C SER A 44 10.11 37.63 32.89
N SER A 45 10.19 36.31 32.70
CA SER A 45 10.13 35.72 31.36
C SER A 45 9.58 34.28 31.42
N ARG A 46 8.51 34.05 30.63
CA ARG A 46 7.87 32.75 30.29
C ARG A 46 8.12 31.58 31.27
N GLY A 47 7.35 31.57 32.37
CA GLY A 47 7.46 30.54 33.40
C GLY A 47 7.07 29.14 32.93
N SER A 48 7.87 28.15 33.34
CA SER A 48 7.45 26.75 33.35
C SER A 48 6.52 26.54 34.55
N TYR A 49 5.26 26.22 34.28
CA TYR A 49 4.28 25.93 35.31
C TYR A 49 4.26 24.41 35.58
N ARG A 50 4.40 24.03 36.85
CA ARG A 50 4.16 22.65 37.32
C ARG A 50 2.67 22.45 37.60
N ALA A 51 1.91 22.02 36.59
CA ALA A 51 0.56 21.51 36.80
C ALA A 51 0.65 19.99 37.10
N GLY A 52 0.17 19.55 38.28
CA GLY A 52 0.03 18.11 38.60
C GLY A 52 1.32 17.27 38.60
N GLY A 53 2.50 17.89 38.60
CA GLY A 53 3.80 17.21 38.43
C GLY A 53 4.31 17.16 37.00
N CYS A 54 3.47 17.47 36.01
CA CYS A 54 3.87 17.63 34.61
C CYS A 54 4.68 18.92 34.40
N ILE A 55 5.48 18.92 33.34
CA ILE A 55 6.30 20.04 32.87
C ILE A 55 5.63 20.63 31.64
N CYS A 56 5.20 21.89 31.75
CA CYS A 56 4.82 22.72 30.61
C CYS A 56 6.02 23.57 30.18
N ALA A 57 6.43 23.48 28.92
CA ALA A 57 7.50 24.28 28.34
C ALA A 57 7.17 24.65 26.89
N ALA A 58 6.73 25.89 26.66
CA ALA A 58 6.23 26.40 25.38
C ALA A 58 5.10 25.53 24.79
N ASP A 59 5.42 24.70 23.80
CA ASP A 59 4.57 23.79 23.04
C ASP A 59 4.71 22.31 23.48
N ILE A 60 5.58 22.03 24.46
CA ILE A 60 5.81 20.71 25.04
C ILE A 60 5.03 20.56 26.35
N PHE A 61 4.25 19.48 26.46
CA PHE A 61 3.60 19.03 27.69
C PHE A 61 4.11 17.62 28.04
N SER A 62 4.83 17.50 29.15
CA SER A 62 5.52 16.25 29.54
C SER A 62 5.13 15.82 30.95
N CYS A 63 4.63 14.59 31.09
CA CYS A 63 4.17 13.98 32.34
C CYS A 63 4.88 12.65 32.61
N THR A 64 6.18 12.56 32.32
CA THR A 64 6.94 11.31 32.40
C THR A 64 7.20 10.87 33.84
N THR A 65 7.23 9.55 34.08
CA THR A 65 7.53 8.96 35.41
C THR A 65 6.58 9.33 36.56
N LEU A 66 5.36 9.80 36.25
CA LEU A 66 4.35 10.21 37.24
C LEU A 66 3.42 9.08 37.70
N THR A 67 3.67 7.83 37.27
CA THR A 67 2.85 6.63 37.57
C THR A 67 1.38 6.73 37.13
N LEU A 68 1.08 7.57 36.14
CA LEU A 68 -0.27 7.80 35.61
C LEU A 68 -0.90 6.49 35.11
N ARG A 69 -2.18 6.26 35.43
CA ARG A 69 -2.96 5.10 34.96
C ARG A 69 -3.90 5.41 33.79
N HIS A 70 -4.20 6.69 33.58
CA HIS A 70 -5.04 7.20 32.51
C HIS A 70 -4.36 8.44 31.90
N VAL A 71 -4.78 8.84 30.70
CA VAL A 71 -4.35 10.09 30.07
C VAL A 71 -4.89 11.28 30.90
N PRO A 72 -4.11 12.35 31.15
CA PRO A 72 -4.59 13.53 31.87
C PRO A 72 -5.76 14.20 31.14
N GLY A 73 -6.87 14.48 31.84
CA GLY A 73 -8.07 15.07 31.22
C GLY A 73 -7.94 16.55 30.85
N GLU A 74 -7.09 17.31 31.54
CA GLU A 74 -6.78 18.71 31.19
C GLU A 74 -5.36 18.81 30.64
N MET A 75 -5.25 19.22 29.38
CA MET A 75 -3.98 19.41 28.65
C MET A 75 -4.02 20.74 27.87
N PRO A 76 -2.92 21.49 27.75
CA PRO A 76 -2.91 22.75 27.00
C PRO A 76 -3.22 22.54 25.51
N VAL A 77 -4.21 23.26 24.97
CA VAL A 77 -4.59 23.18 23.54
C VAL A 77 -3.47 23.58 22.57
N SER A 78 -2.45 24.28 23.05
CA SER A 78 -1.24 24.65 22.31
C SER A 78 -0.15 23.56 22.30
N THR A 79 -0.43 22.35 22.81
CA THR A 79 0.55 21.25 22.86
C THR A 79 0.82 20.72 21.45
N VAL A 80 2.09 20.81 21.03
CA VAL A 80 2.63 20.22 19.79
C VAL A 80 3.36 18.91 20.09
N THR A 81 3.98 18.78 21.27
CA THR A 81 4.61 17.54 21.73
C THR A 81 4.02 17.11 23.07
N LEU A 82 3.33 15.96 23.08
CA LEU A 82 2.80 15.32 24.29
C LEU A 82 3.66 14.11 24.67
N ASP A 83 4.21 14.14 25.88
CA ASP A 83 5.04 13.04 26.41
C ASP A 83 4.44 12.45 27.68
N LEU A 84 3.86 11.25 27.55
CA LEU A 84 3.27 10.46 28.62
C LEU A 84 4.07 9.17 28.87
N SER A 85 5.32 9.11 28.42
CA SER A 85 6.17 7.92 28.53
C SER A 85 6.53 7.56 29.99
N HIS A 86 6.91 6.29 30.21
CA HIS A 86 7.27 5.75 31.53
C HIS A 86 6.17 5.93 32.61
N ASN A 87 4.94 5.61 32.25
CA ASN A 87 3.78 5.62 33.15
C ASN A 87 3.15 4.21 33.26
N HIS A 88 1.92 4.11 33.74
CA HIS A 88 1.17 2.87 33.92
C HIS A 88 -0.18 2.92 33.19
N ILE A 89 -0.24 3.66 32.07
CA ILE A 89 -1.47 3.82 31.28
C ILE A 89 -1.79 2.48 30.62
N THR A 90 -2.99 1.95 30.86
CA THR A 90 -3.41 0.62 30.40
C THR A 90 -4.26 0.65 29.13
N GLN A 91 -4.97 1.75 28.87
CA GLN A 91 -5.84 1.92 27.71
C GLN A 91 -5.85 3.38 27.26
N LEU A 92 -6.15 3.61 25.97
CA LEU A 92 -6.51 4.93 25.45
C LEU A 92 -8.03 4.95 25.24
N GLU A 93 -8.74 5.79 26.00
CA GLU A 93 -10.21 5.91 26.00
C GLU A 93 -10.72 6.79 24.84
N ASP A 94 -12.02 6.74 24.50
CA ASP A 94 -12.63 7.59 23.44
C ASP A 94 -12.37 9.07 23.75
N GLY A 95 -11.89 9.83 22.77
CA GLY A 95 -11.55 11.24 22.93
C GLY A 95 -10.34 11.55 23.84
N ALA A 96 -9.47 10.58 24.16
CA ALA A 96 -8.31 10.78 25.05
C ALA A 96 -7.38 11.97 24.68
N PHE A 97 -7.36 12.39 23.41
CA PHE A 97 -6.59 13.55 22.91
C PHE A 97 -7.47 14.64 22.27
N GLN A 98 -8.76 14.68 22.62
CA GLN A 98 -9.72 15.63 22.06
C GLN A 98 -9.28 17.08 22.28
N GLY A 99 -9.35 17.90 21.23
CA GLY A 99 -9.02 19.32 21.29
C GLY A 99 -7.53 19.66 21.22
N LEU A 100 -6.62 18.67 21.23
CA LEU A 100 -5.19 18.87 20.96
C LEU A 100 -4.93 19.03 19.46
N LEU A 101 -5.46 20.09 18.85
CA LEU A 101 -5.48 20.27 17.38
C LEU A 101 -4.12 20.60 16.75
N GLN A 102 -3.08 20.84 17.55
CA GLN A 102 -1.72 21.17 17.10
C GLN A 102 -0.70 20.05 17.38
N LEU A 103 -1.14 18.91 17.94
CA LEU A 103 -0.24 17.85 18.38
C LEU A 103 0.42 17.13 17.18
N GLU A 104 1.74 17.26 17.05
CA GLU A 104 2.56 16.64 16.00
C GLU A 104 3.31 15.40 16.49
N THR A 105 3.67 15.35 17.78
CA THR A 105 4.41 14.21 18.38
C THR A 105 3.73 13.70 19.65
N LEU A 106 3.39 12.41 19.67
CA LEU A 106 2.82 11.72 20.82
C LEU A 106 3.73 10.58 21.29
N ARG A 107 4.23 10.66 22.53
CA ARG A 107 5.04 9.61 23.17
C ARG A 107 4.26 8.91 24.29
N LEU A 108 4.05 7.62 24.12
CA LEU A 108 3.39 6.70 25.06
C LEU A 108 4.29 5.49 25.38
N ALA A 109 5.57 5.53 25.02
CA ALA A 109 6.54 4.46 25.26
C ALA A 109 6.63 4.07 26.74
N HIS A 110 6.94 2.80 27.01
CA HIS A 110 7.08 2.26 28.37
C HIS A 110 5.85 2.50 29.27
N ASN A 111 4.66 2.24 28.71
CA ASN A 111 3.40 2.16 29.45
C ASN A 111 2.92 0.70 29.55
N GLN A 112 1.67 0.48 29.94
CA GLN A 112 1.06 -0.85 30.07
C GLN A 112 -0.09 -1.03 29.08
N LEU A 113 -0.09 -0.30 27.96
CA LEU A 113 -1.21 -0.27 27.02
C LEU A 113 -1.53 -1.66 26.47
N THR A 114 -2.74 -2.15 26.73
CA THR A 114 -3.25 -3.42 26.20
C THR A 114 -4.23 -3.23 25.05
N ALA A 115 -4.90 -2.07 24.96
CA ALA A 115 -5.89 -1.75 23.94
C ALA A 115 -5.94 -0.23 23.65
N ILE A 116 -6.38 0.11 22.44
CA ILE A 116 -6.75 1.46 22.02
C ILE A 116 -8.24 1.42 21.68
N MET A 117 -9.06 2.22 22.37
CA MET A 117 -10.51 2.19 22.17
C MET A 117 -10.89 2.87 20.85
N PRO A 118 -11.98 2.45 20.19
CA PRO A 118 -12.54 3.17 19.05
C PRO A 118 -12.80 4.64 19.40
N GLY A 119 -12.33 5.57 18.57
CA GLY A 119 -12.45 7.01 18.81
C GLY A 119 -11.39 7.61 19.75
N ALA A 120 -10.36 6.88 20.17
CA ALA A 120 -9.30 7.45 21.03
C ALA A 120 -8.59 8.70 20.47
N PHE A 121 -8.62 8.87 19.14
CA PHE A 121 -8.07 10.02 18.41
C PHE A 121 -9.15 10.97 17.86
N ARG A 122 -10.42 10.79 18.25
CA ARG A 122 -11.55 11.58 17.76
C ARG A 122 -11.36 13.04 18.10
N ASN A 123 -11.57 13.92 17.12
CA ASN A 123 -11.41 15.37 17.25
C ASN A 123 -10.03 15.79 17.82
N SER A 124 -8.99 14.98 17.55
CA SER A 124 -7.58 15.30 17.81
C SER A 124 -6.87 15.78 16.52
N SER A 125 -5.57 16.03 16.59
CA SER A 125 -4.72 16.43 15.47
C SER A 125 -4.40 15.33 14.44
N GLY A 126 -5.29 14.37 14.16
CA GLY A 126 -4.97 13.20 13.32
C GLY A 126 -4.33 13.50 11.95
N ALA A 127 -4.58 14.68 11.37
CA ALA A 127 -3.95 15.16 10.12
C ALA A 127 -2.60 15.89 10.30
N GLN A 128 -2.27 16.33 11.52
CA GLN A 128 -1.01 17.00 11.87
C GLN A 128 -0.03 16.07 12.61
N LEU A 129 -0.52 15.06 13.32
CA LEU A 129 0.32 14.10 14.04
C LEU A 129 1.27 13.40 13.07
N ARG A 130 2.59 13.53 13.27
CA ARG A 130 3.65 12.96 12.43
C ARG A 130 4.33 11.75 13.06
N ASN A 131 4.56 11.80 14.38
CA ASN A 131 5.32 10.78 15.10
C ASN A 131 4.51 10.23 16.27
N MET A 132 4.34 8.90 16.31
CA MET A 132 3.64 8.20 17.39
C MET A 132 4.51 7.06 17.93
N ASP A 133 4.88 7.16 19.20
CA ASP A 133 5.64 6.12 19.90
C ASP A 133 4.75 5.36 20.90
N LEU A 134 4.41 4.13 20.52
CA LEU A 134 3.68 3.14 21.32
C LEU A 134 4.60 1.95 21.70
N SER A 135 5.92 2.10 21.59
CA SER A 135 6.89 1.04 21.87
C SER A 135 6.89 0.61 23.34
N SER A 136 7.41 -0.60 23.62
CA SER A 136 7.56 -1.11 24.99
C SER A 136 6.25 -1.11 25.80
N ASN A 137 5.14 -1.49 25.16
CA ASN A 137 3.80 -1.59 25.75
C ASN A 137 3.33 -3.07 25.79
N HIS A 138 2.03 -3.32 25.96
CA HIS A 138 1.45 -4.67 26.12
C HIS A 138 0.38 -5.01 25.06
N LEU A 139 0.39 -4.30 23.92
CA LEU A 139 -0.55 -4.53 22.82
C LEU A 139 -0.40 -5.96 22.28
N CYS A 140 -1.52 -6.69 22.20
CA CYS A 140 -1.55 -8.10 21.78
C CYS A 140 -2.10 -8.31 20.35
N VAL A 141 -2.90 -7.35 19.87
CA VAL A 141 -3.55 -7.34 18.55
C VAL A 141 -3.35 -5.94 17.95
N LEU A 142 -3.23 -5.88 16.62
CA LEU A 142 -3.26 -4.66 15.83
C LEU A 142 -4.59 -4.60 15.06
N GLU A 143 -5.54 -3.84 15.60
CA GLU A 143 -6.93 -3.75 15.11
C GLU A 143 -7.09 -2.58 14.12
N GLU A 144 -8.00 -2.71 13.14
CA GLU A 144 -8.16 -1.78 12.02
C GLU A 144 -8.55 -0.36 12.47
N HIS A 145 -9.27 -0.22 13.59
CA HIS A 145 -9.70 1.09 14.10
C HIS A 145 -8.60 1.87 14.84
N TYR A 146 -7.48 1.24 15.24
CA TYR A 146 -6.48 1.87 16.13
C TYR A 146 -5.92 3.18 15.57
N PHE A 147 -5.77 3.28 14.25
CA PHE A 147 -5.14 4.42 13.60
C PHE A 147 -5.97 5.02 12.45
N GLN A 148 -7.27 4.70 12.40
CA GLN A 148 -8.15 5.08 11.29
C GLN A 148 -8.24 6.59 11.07
N GLU A 149 -8.08 7.39 12.13
CA GLU A 149 -8.18 8.86 12.12
C GLU A 149 -6.81 9.56 11.93
N LEU A 150 -5.69 8.83 11.88
CA LEU A 150 -4.33 9.37 11.93
C LEU A 150 -3.67 9.54 10.54
N SER A 151 -4.39 10.17 9.61
CA SER A 151 -3.95 10.33 8.21
C SER A 151 -2.66 11.13 8.03
N GLY A 152 -2.27 11.95 9.00
CA GLY A 152 -1.04 12.72 8.98
C GLY A 152 0.23 11.93 9.34
N LEU A 153 0.10 10.73 9.93
CA LEU A 153 1.20 10.04 10.59
C LEU A 153 2.26 9.56 9.60
N GLU A 154 3.52 9.89 9.87
CA GLU A 154 4.68 9.52 9.04
C GLU A 154 5.52 8.41 9.67
N GLU A 155 5.63 8.36 11.00
CA GLU A 155 6.44 7.38 11.73
C GLU A 155 5.68 6.79 12.92
N LEU A 156 5.54 5.45 12.91
CA LEU A 156 4.84 4.66 13.92
C LEU A 156 5.79 3.65 14.56
N LEU A 157 5.99 3.76 15.88
CA LEU A 157 6.82 2.84 16.65
C LEU A 157 5.95 1.93 17.52
N LEU A 158 5.94 0.63 17.22
CA LEU A 158 5.19 -0.43 17.91
C LEU A 158 6.12 -1.57 18.40
N PHE A 159 7.44 -1.37 18.33
CA PHE A 159 8.41 -2.39 18.69
C PHE A 159 8.35 -2.74 20.20
N ASN A 160 8.82 -3.93 20.57
CA ASN A 160 8.81 -4.43 21.95
C ASN A 160 7.40 -4.46 22.58
N ASN A 161 6.39 -4.88 21.82
CA ASN A 161 5.03 -5.15 22.30
C ASN A 161 4.79 -6.68 22.39
N ARG A 162 3.53 -7.11 22.42
CA ARG A 162 3.13 -8.53 22.47
C ARG A 162 2.29 -8.92 21.25
N ILE A 163 2.33 -8.13 20.18
CA ILE A 163 1.42 -8.23 19.03
C ILE A 163 1.63 -9.59 18.37
N SER A 164 0.57 -10.39 18.33
CA SER A 164 0.56 -11.75 17.80
C SER A 164 -0.45 -11.95 16.68
N ARG A 165 -1.44 -11.05 16.59
CA ARG A 165 -2.47 -11.01 15.56
C ARG A 165 -2.56 -9.60 14.98
N VAL A 166 -2.85 -9.54 13.70
CA VAL A 166 -3.01 -8.31 12.92
C VAL A 166 -4.27 -8.51 12.09
N GLU A 167 -5.14 -7.51 12.05
CA GLU A 167 -6.37 -7.58 11.25
C GLU A 167 -6.09 -7.38 9.74
N GLY A 168 -7.12 -7.36 8.90
CA GLY A 168 -6.92 -7.35 7.44
C GLY A 168 -6.28 -6.07 6.89
N ARG A 169 -6.55 -4.91 7.51
CA ARG A 169 -6.07 -3.59 7.03
C ARG A 169 -5.63 -2.67 8.19
N PRO A 170 -4.69 -3.10 9.04
CA PRO A 170 -4.35 -2.47 10.32
C PRO A 170 -3.83 -1.02 10.21
N LEU A 171 -3.31 -0.64 9.04
CA LEU A 171 -2.70 0.67 8.78
C LEU A 171 -3.52 1.50 7.79
N ALA A 172 -4.78 1.13 7.49
CA ALA A 172 -5.58 1.76 6.42
C ALA A 172 -5.73 3.28 6.53
N GLY A 173 -5.86 3.81 7.74
CA GLY A 173 -5.96 5.26 7.97
C GLY A 173 -4.66 6.03 7.74
N LEU A 174 -3.51 5.35 7.70
CA LEU A 174 -2.17 5.96 7.75
C LEU A 174 -1.63 6.29 6.34
N THR A 175 -2.33 7.13 5.60
CA THR A 175 -2.02 7.40 4.18
C THR A 175 -0.67 8.09 3.93
N ASN A 176 -0.16 8.86 4.89
CA ASN A 176 1.17 9.50 4.83
C ASN A 176 2.31 8.68 5.45
N LEU A 177 2.06 7.43 5.86
CA LEU A 177 3.05 6.63 6.59
C LEU A 177 4.31 6.38 5.76
N ARG A 178 5.47 6.71 6.34
CA ARG A 178 6.80 6.52 5.75
C ARG A 178 7.56 5.37 6.38
N LYS A 179 7.40 5.16 7.69
CA LYS A 179 8.10 4.14 8.47
C LYS A 179 7.20 3.51 9.53
N ALA A 180 7.27 2.18 9.65
CA ALA A 180 6.61 1.42 10.70
C ALA A 180 7.58 0.41 11.33
N TYR A 181 7.70 0.43 12.66
CA TYR A 181 8.57 -0.49 13.41
C TYR A 181 7.72 -1.42 14.27
N LEU A 182 7.67 -2.71 13.92
CA LEU A 182 6.94 -3.76 14.63
C LEU A 182 7.88 -4.86 15.16
N SER A 183 9.18 -4.59 15.25
CA SER A 183 10.15 -5.56 15.74
C SER A 183 9.98 -5.95 17.21
N HIS A 184 10.56 -7.08 17.60
CA HIS A 184 10.43 -7.63 18.96
C HIS A 184 8.96 -7.82 19.39
N ASN A 185 8.13 -8.32 18.48
CA ASN A 185 6.74 -8.72 18.73
C ASN A 185 6.62 -10.26 18.63
N ARG A 186 5.40 -10.76 18.39
CA ARG A 186 5.07 -12.20 18.34
C ARG A 186 4.33 -12.57 17.05
N LEU A 187 4.46 -11.74 16.00
CA LEU A 187 3.74 -11.89 14.73
C LEU A 187 4.10 -13.21 14.05
N THR A 188 3.10 -14.00 13.70
CA THR A 188 3.26 -15.23 12.91
C THR A 188 2.96 -15.02 11.42
N ASP A 189 2.20 -13.98 11.09
CA ASP A 189 1.84 -13.53 9.76
C ASP A 189 1.71 -11.99 9.73
N PHE A 190 1.71 -11.39 8.53
CA PHE A 190 1.47 -9.96 8.33
C PHE A 190 0.78 -9.71 6.96
N PRO A 191 -0.28 -8.88 6.88
CA PRO A 191 -1.06 -8.68 5.66
C PRO A 191 -0.34 -7.75 4.66
N PHE A 192 0.66 -8.26 3.96
CA PHE A 192 1.44 -7.50 2.97
C PHE A 192 0.58 -6.92 1.83
N PHE A 193 -0.50 -7.61 1.42
CA PHE A 193 -1.48 -7.08 0.46
C PHE A 193 -2.11 -5.73 0.89
N SER A 194 -2.17 -5.43 2.19
CA SER A 194 -2.81 -4.21 2.71
C SER A 194 -1.96 -2.94 2.52
N ILE A 195 -0.63 -3.11 2.37
CA ILE A 195 0.38 -2.05 2.28
C ILE A 195 0.95 -1.87 0.87
N GLN A 196 0.18 -2.25 -0.14
CA GLN A 196 0.54 -2.03 -1.55
C GLN A 196 0.59 -0.53 -1.90
N LYS A 197 1.25 -0.22 -3.03
CA LYS A 197 1.53 1.15 -3.49
C LYS A 197 0.33 2.10 -3.51
N HIS A 198 -0.87 1.58 -3.77
CA HIS A 198 -2.10 2.39 -3.83
C HIS A 198 -2.61 2.82 -2.44
N SER A 199 -2.30 2.06 -1.40
CA SER A 199 -2.70 2.35 -0.01
C SER A 199 -1.67 3.22 0.69
N HIS A 200 -0.39 2.87 0.54
CA HIS A 200 0.72 3.47 1.29
C HIS A 200 1.84 3.92 0.34
N PRO A 201 1.60 4.95 -0.50
CA PRO A 201 2.54 5.38 -1.55
C PRO A 201 3.87 5.94 -1.01
N HIS A 202 3.90 6.34 0.27
CA HIS A 202 5.06 6.93 0.94
C HIS A 202 5.83 5.93 1.82
N LEU A 203 5.31 4.72 2.02
CA LEU A 203 5.91 3.74 2.92
C LEU A 203 7.23 3.22 2.33
N SER A 204 8.30 3.40 3.11
CA SER A 204 9.68 3.17 2.69
C SER A 204 10.46 2.28 3.65
N LEU A 205 10.01 2.15 4.89
CA LEU A 205 10.59 1.26 5.90
C LEU A 205 9.48 0.48 6.62
N LEU A 206 9.64 -0.84 6.68
CA LEU A 206 8.83 -1.72 7.50
C LEU A 206 9.76 -2.70 8.23
N ASP A 207 9.87 -2.54 9.54
CA ASP A 207 10.65 -3.43 10.38
C ASP A 207 9.76 -4.49 11.04
N LEU A 208 9.88 -5.72 10.55
CA LEU A 208 9.24 -6.94 11.08
C LEU A 208 10.27 -7.91 11.68
N SER A 209 11.48 -7.43 11.98
CA SER A 209 12.54 -8.26 12.56
C SER A 209 12.18 -8.78 13.96
N SER A 210 12.87 -9.82 14.43
CA SER A 210 12.67 -10.35 15.80
C SER A 210 11.21 -10.71 16.11
N ASN A 211 10.55 -11.36 15.15
CA ASN A 211 9.17 -11.84 15.23
C ASN A 211 9.12 -13.37 15.06
N ARG A 212 7.95 -13.94 14.75
CA ARG A 212 7.71 -15.38 14.64
C ARG A 212 7.17 -15.77 13.26
N LEU A 213 7.45 -14.97 12.23
CA LEU A 213 7.04 -15.26 10.86
C LEU A 213 7.64 -16.60 10.44
N SER A 214 6.79 -17.52 9.97
CA SER A 214 7.20 -18.85 9.49
C SER A 214 7.19 -18.99 7.97
N LYS A 215 6.36 -18.19 7.29
CA LYS A 215 6.26 -18.11 5.83
C LYS A 215 6.22 -16.65 5.40
N LEU A 216 6.44 -16.42 4.10
CA LEU A 216 6.35 -15.12 3.46
C LEU A 216 5.41 -15.22 2.26
N PRO A 217 4.37 -14.37 2.13
CA PRO A 217 3.54 -14.31 0.93
C PRO A 217 4.32 -13.62 -0.18
N LEU A 218 5.08 -14.42 -0.94
CA LEU A 218 6.07 -13.90 -1.89
C LEU A 218 5.45 -13.04 -2.99
N GLU A 219 4.24 -13.38 -3.46
CA GLU A 219 3.53 -12.60 -4.47
C GLU A 219 3.21 -11.18 -3.99
N ASP A 220 2.73 -11.04 -2.75
CA ASP A 220 2.45 -9.73 -2.14
C ASP A 220 3.75 -8.93 -1.95
N ILE A 221 4.82 -9.58 -1.45
CA ILE A 221 6.11 -8.94 -1.20
C ILE A 221 6.74 -8.46 -2.52
N LEU A 222 6.64 -9.24 -3.59
CA LEU A 222 7.11 -8.86 -4.93
C LEU A 222 6.27 -7.73 -5.55
N ALA A 223 5.00 -7.60 -5.17
CA ALA A 223 4.11 -6.52 -5.58
C ALA A 223 4.32 -5.20 -4.80
N LEU A 224 5.08 -5.21 -3.69
CA LEU A 224 5.41 -3.99 -2.95
C LEU A 224 6.28 -3.03 -3.78
N PRO A 225 6.21 -1.70 -3.54
CA PRO A 225 7.16 -0.75 -4.09
C PRO A 225 8.61 -1.17 -3.85
N HIS A 226 9.49 -1.03 -4.85
CA HIS A 226 10.92 -1.36 -4.72
C HIS A 226 11.61 -0.63 -3.55
N SER A 227 11.22 0.62 -3.31
CA SER A 227 11.65 1.41 -2.13
C SER A 227 11.32 0.72 -0.81
N LEU A 228 10.13 0.11 -0.71
CA LEU A 228 9.69 -0.60 0.48
C LEU A 228 10.35 -1.99 0.58
N GLN A 229 10.55 -2.69 -0.54
CA GLN A 229 11.31 -3.95 -0.55
C GLN A 229 12.74 -3.73 -0.03
N LYS A 230 13.41 -2.63 -0.41
CA LYS A 230 14.73 -2.27 0.14
C LYS A 230 14.66 -2.04 1.66
N GLY A 231 13.63 -1.36 2.16
CA GLY A 231 13.45 -1.05 3.58
C GLY A 231 12.67 -2.10 4.40
N LEU A 232 12.53 -3.34 3.91
CA LEU A 232 11.80 -4.41 4.59
C LEU A 232 12.75 -5.29 5.42
N TYR A 233 12.70 -5.16 6.75
CA TYR A 233 13.56 -5.93 7.65
C TYR A 233 12.83 -7.19 8.14
N LEU A 234 13.40 -8.37 7.84
CA LEU A 234 12.81 -9.68 8.15
C LEU A 234 13.74 -10.61 8.96
N HIS A 235 14.92 -10.14 9.36
CA HIS A 235 15.90 -10.93 10.11
C HIS A 235 15.37 -11.36 11.49
N ASN A 236 15.99 -12.40 12.08
CA ASN A 236 15.58 -12.96 13.37
C ASN A 236 14.09 -13.40 13.43
N ASN A 237 13.60 -14.00 12.33
CA ASN A 237 12.31 -14.67 12.24
C ASN A 237 12.49 -16.20 12.13
N SER A 238 11.42 -16.97 12.34
CA SER A 238 11.42 -18.45 12.32
C SER A 238 10.99 -19.04 10.97
N LEU A 239 11.48 -18.44 9.88
CA LEU A 239 11.10 -18.77 8.50
C LEU A 239 11.37 -20.23 8.16
N TRP A 240 10.55 -20.86 7.33
CA TRP A 240 10.83 -22.21 6.81
C TRP A 240 11.82 -22.15 5.64
N CYS A 241 12.74 -23.13 5.57
CA CYS A 241 13.71 -23.22 4.48
C CYS A 241 13.04 -23.70 3.17
N GLU A 242 12.47 -22.76 2.41
CA GLU A 242 11.82 -23.01 1.12
C GLU A 242 12.60 -22.37 -0.04
N CYS A 243 12.63 -23.02 -1.22
CA CYS A 243 13.36 -22.50 -2.38
C CYS A 243 12.87 -21.12 -2.87
N PRO A 244 11.55 -20.85 -2.98
CA PRO A 244 11.06 -19.54 -3.40
C PRO A 244 11.47 -18.40 -2.44
N MET A 245 11.46 -18.66 -1.12
CA MET A 245 11.99 -17.72 -0.10
C MET A 245 13.47 -17.45 -0.33
N TYR A 246 14.27 -18.50 -0.56
CA TYR A 246 15.71 -18.35 -0.79
C TYR A 246 16.01 -17.54 -2.06
N SER A 247 15.27 -17.79 -3.15
CA SER A 247 15.40 -17.05 -4.40
C SER A 247 15.07 -15.55 -4.24
N LEU A 248 14.06 -15.18 -3.45
CA LEU A 248 13.76 -13.79 -3.10
C LEU A 248 14.96 -13.12 -2.41
N PHE A 249 15.44 -13.71 -1.32
CA PHE A 249 16.59 -13.16 -0.57
C PHE A 249 17.87 -13.12 -1.40
N ARG A 250 18.11 -14.09 -2.29
CA ARG A 250 19.25 -14.05 -3.22
C ARG A 250 19.13 -12.95 -4.27
N SER A 251 17.91 -12.61 -4.71
CA SER A 251 17.69 -11.44 -5.58
C SER A 251 17.96 -10.13 -4.85
N TRP A 252 17.52 -10.01 -3.58
CA TRP A 252 17.83 -8.85 -2.74
C TRP A 252 19.33 -8.72 -2.42
N GLU A 253 20.05 -9.84 -2.29
CA GLU A 253 21.52 -9.83 -2.11
C GLU A 253 22.23 -9.31 -3.36
N GLN A 254 21.78 -9.72 -4.56
CA GLN A 254 22.29 -9.23 -5.84
C GLN A 254 21.97 -7.75 -6.09
N GLN A 255 20.89 -7.23 -5.49
CA GLN A 255 20.50 -5.81 -5.55
C GLN A 255 21.07 -4.99 -4.38
N GLU A 256 21.96 -5.57 -3.57
CA GLU A 256 22.64 -4.92 -2.44
C GLU A 256 21.69 -4.26 -1.43
N PHE A 257 20.58 -4.92 -1.09
CA PHE A 257 19.62 -4.39 -0.13
C PHE A 257 20.23 -4.33 1.29
N GLU A 258 20.39 -3.12 1.81
CA GLU A 258 20.94 -2.82 3.14
C GLU A 258 20.27 -3.62 4.26
N SER A 259 18.94 -3.75 4.22
CA SER A 259 18.13 -4.54 5.17
C SER A 259 18.53 -6.02 5.26
N LEU A 260 19.12 -6.56 4.19
CA LEU A 260 19.66 -7.91 4.11
C LEU A 260 21.15 -7.96 4.44
N LEU A 261 21.93 -7.02 3.91
CA LEU A 261 23.38 -7.02 4.03
C LEU A 261 23.86 -6.72 5.45
N PHE A 262 23.24 -5.76 6.16
CA PHE A 262 23.59 -5.46 7.55
C PHE A 262 23.26 -6.61 8.51
N PHE A 263 22.22 -7.39 8.22
CA PHE A 263 21.70 -8.45 9.09
C PHE A 263 21.92 -9.86 8.53
N ARG A 264 22.98 -10.04 7.73
CA ARG A 264 23.29 -11.27 7.00
C ARG A 264 23.45 -12.50 7.90
N GLN A 265 23.80 -12.33 9.18
CA GLN A 265 24.03 -13.45 10.11
C GLN A 265 22.76 -13.87 10.86
N GLU A 266 21.82 -12.95 10.96
CA GLU A 266 20.53 -13.00 11.64
C GLU A 266 19.42 -13.56 10.76
N HIS A 267 19.66 -13.69 9.45
CA HIS A 267 18.81 -14.42 8.51
C HIS A 267 18.99 -15.93 8.63
N VAL A 268 18.07 -16.56 9.35
CA VAL A 268 17.97 -18.01 9.57
C VAL A 268 16.66 -18.56 9.03
N CYS A 269 16.67 -19.84 8.66
CA CYS A 269 15.46 -20.61 8.36
C CYS A 269 15.49 -21.98 9.05
N LEU A 270 14.32 -22.61 9.20
CA LEU A 270 14.11 -23.91 9.82
C LEU A 270 13.82 -24.98 8.77
N VAL A 271 14.62 -26.05 8.74
CA VAL A 271 14.42 -27.20 7.87
C VAL A 271 13.25 -28.05 8.42
N TYR A 272 12.22 -28.26 7.60
CA TYR A 272 10.95 -28.92 7.97
C TYR A 272 10.29 -28.35 9.25
N GLY A 273 10.48 -27.05 9.53
CA GLY A 273 9.96 -26.41 10.75
C GLY A 273 10.61 -26.89 12.06
N ASN A 274 11.67 -27.70 12.01
CA ASN A 274 12.33 -28.23 13.19
C ASN A 274 13.33 -27.20 13.77
N PRO A 275 13.19 -26.75 15.03
CA PRO A 275 14.09 -25.76 15.64
C PRO A 275 15.52 -26.28 15.88
N ARG A 276 15.77 -27.59 15.75
CA ARG A 276 17.12 -28.17 15.73
C ARG A 276 17.76 -28.14 14.33
N GLY A 277 16.98 -27.88 13.29
CA GLY A 277 17.39 -27.80 11.88
C GLY A 277 17.56 -26.36 11.38
N THR A 278 18.16 -25.49 12.20
CA THR A 278 18.33 -24.06 11.87
C THR A 278 19.50 -23.84 10.91
N VAL A 279 19.26 -23.16 9.79
CA VAL A 279 20.23 -22.90 8.72
C VAL A 279 20.39 -21.39 8.50
N ARG A 280 21.62 -20.88 8.58
CA ARG A 280 21.98 -19.51 8.13
C ARG A 280 22.09 -19.50 6.60
N PHE A 281 20.97 -19.39 5.91
CA PHE A 281 20.87 -19.66 4.47
C PHE A 281 21.73 -18.73 3.59
N LEU A 282 22.04 -17.52 4.04
CA LEU A 282 22.93 -16.57 3.33
C LEU A 282 24.44 -16.83 3.54
N GLN A 283 24.81 -17.72 4.46
CA GLN A 283 26.20 -18.09 4.74
C GLN A 283 26.51 -19.53 4.34
N HIS A 284 25.57 -20.44 4.59
CA HIS A 284 25.74 -21.89 4.46
C HIS A 284 24.65 -22.46 3.55
N GLY A 285 24.68 -22.02 2.30
CA GLY A 285 23.63 -22.24 1.31
C GLY A 285 23.47 -23.66 0.79
N ARG A 286 24.36 -24.63 1.08
CA ARG A 286 24.39 -25.97 0.45
C ARG A 286 23.07 -26.74 0.36
N TYR A 287 22.15 -26.53 1.32
CA TYR A 287 20.80 -27.10 1.28
C TYR A 287 19.90 -26.48 0.19
N LEU A 288 20.08 -25.19 -0.08
CA LEU A 288 19.30 -24.35 -0.99
C LEU A 288 20.08 -23.96 -2.27
N GLU A 289 21.37 -24.28 -2.39
CA GLU A 289 22.20 -24.06 -3.58
C GLU A 289 21.67 -24.78 -4.83
N LYS A 290 20.88 -25.85 -4.65
CA LYS A 290 20.19 -26.57 -5.73
C LYS A 290 18.81 -26.00 -6.09
N CYS A 291 18.34 -24.96 -5.38
CA CYS A 291 17.08 -24.30 -5.71
C CYS A 291 17.20 -23.61 -7.07
N ASN A 292 16.33 -23.97 -8.00
CA ASN A 292 16.30 -23.33 -9.31
C ASN A 292 15.81 -21.88 -9.16
N LEU A 293 16.71 -20.92 -9.40
CA LEU A 293 16.46 -19.48 -9.21
C LEU A 293 15.36 -18.92 -10.14
N SER A 294 14.92 -19.67 -11.16
CA SER A 294 13.80 -19.27 -12.04
C SER A 294 12.41 -19.43 -11.40
N ALA A 295 12.29 -20.01 -10.20
CA ALA A 295 11.01 -20.24 -9.52
C ALA A 295 10.27 -18.97 -9.04
N VAL A 296 10.84 -17.77 -9.21
CA VAL A 296 10.24 -16.48 -8.80
C VAL A 296 9.53 -15.76 -9.96
N THR A 297 9.52 -16.36 -11.16
CA THR A 297 8.87 -15.76 -12.35
C THR A 297 7.88 -16.71 -13.03
N GLN A 298 6.72 -16.89 -12.43
CA GLN A 298 5.51 -17.22 -13.18
C GLN A 298 4.48 -16.11 -12.96
N LYS A 299 4.35 -15.22 -13.95
CA LYS A 299 3.41 -14.10 -13.90
C LYS A 299 1.98 -14.66 -13.91
N ARG A 300 1.10 -14.15 -13.04
CA ARG A 300 -0.36 -14.39 -13.08
C ARG A 300 -1.04 -13.93 -14.37
N SER A 301 -0.33 -13.18 -15.22
CA SER A 301 -0.74 -12.87 -16.58
C SER A 301 0.37 -13.22 -17.58
N VAL A 302 0.02 -13.97 -18.63
CA VAL A 302 0.94 -14.42 -19.68
C VAL A 302 0.43 -13.99 -21.04
N THR A 303 1.29 -13.34 -21.82
CA THR A 303 1.04 -12.96 -23.21
C THR A 303 1.67 -13.95 -24.17
N VAL A 304 0.94 -14.32 -25.23
CA VAL A 304 1.42 -15.19 -26.32
C VAL A 304 0.94 -14.65 -27.66
N THR A 305 1.70 -14.81 -28.74
CA THR A 305 1.22 -14.46 -30.09
C THR A 305 0.38 -15.61 -30.66
N ALA A 306 -0.63 -15.29 -31.46
CA ALA A 306 -1.45 -16.27 -32.17
C ALA A 306 -0.57 -17.30 -32.92
N GLY A 307 -1.07 -18.54 -33.01
CA GLY A 307 -0.39 -19.67 -33.64
C GLY A 307 0.74 -20.33 -32.82
N LYS A 308 1.27 -19.69 -31.76
CA LYS A 308 2.30 -20.29 -30.91
C LYS A 308 1.71 -21.16 -29.80
N ALA A 309 2.47 -22.15 -29.36
CA ALA A 309 2.14 -22.95 -28.19
C ALA A 309 2.41 -22.18 -26.89
N LEU A 310 1.61 -22.43 -25.84
CA LEU A 310 1.77 -21.87 -24.51
C LEU A 310 1.60 -22.95 -23.44
N LEU A 311 2.59 -23.08 -22.54
CA LEU A 311 2.55 -23.98 -21.40
C LEU A 311 2.21 -23.22 -20.11
N LEU A 312 1.16 -23.66 -19.44
CA LEU A 312 0.70 -23.16 -18.14
C LEU A 312 0.98 -24.21 -17.07
N HIS A 313 1.54 -23.79 -15.93
CA HIS A 313 1.75 -24.67 -14.78
C HIS A 313 0.70 -24.38 -13.70
N CYS A 314 0.25 -25.43 -13.02
CA CYS A 314 -0.68 -25.32 -11.90
C CYS A 314 0.11 -25.09 -10.60
N ALA A 315 0.41 -23.82 -10.28
CA ALA A 315 1.26 -23.44 -9.15
C ALA A 315 0.49 -23.44 -7.82
N THR A 316 -0.01 -24.62 -7.41
CA THR A 316 -0.72 -24.82 -6.13
C THR A 316 0.23 -25.22 -5.00
N THR A 317 -0.22 -25.04 -3.76
CA THR A 317 0.50 -25.38 -2.52
C THR A 317 0.48 -26.87 -2.17
N LEU A 318 -0.35 -27.67 -2.86
CA LEU A 318 -0.41 -29.12 -2.69
C LEU A 318 0.78 -29.79 -3.37
N SER A 319 1.47 -30.68 -2.64
CA SER A 319 2.58 -31.48 -3.17
C SER A 319 2.53 -32.90 -2.63
N GLY A 320 2.67 -33.89 -3.52
CA GLY A 320 2.47 -35.31 -3.19
C GLY A 320 2.25 -36.18 -4.43
N HIS A 321 2.19 -37.50 -4.25
CA HIS A 321 2.05 -38.47 -5.35
C HIS A 321 0.59 -38.84 -5.68
N ALA A 322 -0.38 -38.35 -4.90
CA ALA A 322 -1.81 -38.69 -5.00
C ALA A 322 -2.70 -37.48 -5.32
N ILE A 323 -2.14 -36.46 -5.97
CA ILE A 323 -2.86 -35.23 -6.35
C ILE A 323 -3.51 -35.43 -7.72
N THR A 324 -4.81 -35.17 -7.81
CA THR A 324 -5.53 -35.04 -9.06
C THR A 324 -5.68 -33.57 -9.45
N PHE A 325 -5.43 -33.26 -10.71
CA PHE A 325 -5.53 -31.91 -11.26
C PHE A 325 -6.72 -31.82 -12.21
N LEU A 326 -7.32 -30.63 -12.30
CA LEU A 326 -8.39 -30.27 -13.23
C LEU A 326 -8.10 -28.86 -13.76
N TRP A 327 -8.20 -28.66 -15.08
CA TRP A 327 -8.19 -27.31 -15.66
C TRP A 327 -9.57 -26.95 -16.21
N VAL A 328 -9.95 -25.68 -16.08
CA VAL A 328 -11.13 -25.06 -16.69
C VAL A 328 -10.66 -23.90 -17.58
N SER A 329 -11.08 -23.92 -18.84
CA SER A 329 -10.78 -22.86 -19.82
C SER A 329 -11.71 -21.64 -19.65
N PRO A 330 -11.41 -20.50 -20.30
CA PRO A 330 -12.33 -19.37 -20.40
C PRO A 330 -13.68 -19.72 -21.06
N SER A 331 -13.73 -20.78 -21.90
CA SER A 331 -14.95 -21.32 -22.51
C SER A 331 -15.75 -22.26 -21.60
N LEU A 332 -15.36 -22.39 -20.32
CA LEU A 332 -15.90 -23.34 -19.34
C LEU A 332 -15.73 -24.83 -19.74
N GLU A 333 -14.79 -25.13 -20.62
CA GLU A 333 -14.41 -26.51 -20.95
C GLU A 333 -13.44 -27.05 -19.89
N SER A 334 -13.76 -28.21 -19.32
CA SER A 334 -12.89 -28.90 -18.37
C SER A 334 -11.96 -29.90 -19.05
N VAL A 335 -10.66 -29.85 -18.72
CA VAL A 335 -9.66 -30.83 -19.17
C VAL A 335 -9.17 -31.65 -17.98
N LEU A 336 -9.17 -32.98 -18.13
CA LEU A 336 -8.74 -33.96 -17.13
C LEU A 336 -7.43 -34.65 -17.57
N PRO A 337 -6.55 -35.05 -16.63
CA PRO A 337 -5.28 -35.70 -16.95
C PRO A 337 -5.40 -37.23 -17.04
N PRO A 338 -4.65 -37.89 -17.95
CA PRO A 338 -4.07 -37.34 -19.17
C PRO A 338 -5.14 -37.21 -20.26
N GLY A 339 -5.26 -36.02 -20.86
CA GLY A 339 -6.33 -35.71 -21.81
C GLY A 339 -5.88 -34.74 -22.89
N ASN A 340 -6.44 -34.90 -24.10
CA ASN A 340 -6.20 -34.05 -25.25
C ASN A 340 -7.54 -33.74 -25.93
N ASN A 341 -7.93 -32.46 -25.97
CA ASN A 341 -9.15 -31.98 -26.63
C ASN A 341 -8.83 -31.23 -27.95
N GLY A 342 -7.79 -31.67 -28.67
CA GLY A 342 -7.41 -31.16 -30.00
C GLY A 342 -6.70 -29.80 -30.02
N SER A 343 -7.02 -28.88 -29.09
CA SER A 343 -6.27 -27.61 -28.91
C SER A 343 -5.64 -27.45 -27.53
N LEU A 344 -6.15 -28.16 -26.53
CA LEU A 344 -5.63 -28.20 -25.16
C LEU A 344 -5.14 -29.62 -24.84
N LYS A 345 -3.95 -29.73 -24.23
CA LYS A 345 -3.33 -30.98 -23.83
C LYS A 345 -2.85 -30.88 -22.38
N MET A 346 -3.30 -31.81 -21.54
CA MET A 346 -2.97 -31.82 -20.12
C MET A 346 -2.00 -32.94 -19.77
N PHE A 347 -0.92 -32.58 -19.09
CA PHE A 347 0.12 -33.50 -18.65
C PHE A 347 -0.18 -34.09 -17.26
N SER A 348 0.40 -35.26 -16.98
CA SER A 348 0.28 -35.95 -15.68
C SER A 348 0.89 -35.17 -14.49
N ASN A 349 1.71 -34.15 -14.75
CA ASN A 349 2.26 -33.24 -13.73
C ASN A 349 1.36 -32.03 -13.44
N GLY A 350 0.11 -32.01 -13.93
CA GLY A 350 -0.84 -30.91 -13.73
C GLY A 350 -0.64 -29.69 -14.64
N SER A 351 0.33 -29.71 -15.57
CA SER A 351 0.52 -28.62 -16.55
C SER A 351 -0.43 -28.73 -17.74
N LEU A 352 -0.84 -27.59 -18.29
CA LEU A 352 -1.71 -27.48 -19.47
C LEU A 352 -0.97 -26.80 -20.63
N GLU A 353 -0.95 -27.43 -21.79
CA GLU A 353 -0.40 -26.90 -23.04
C GLU A 353 -1.53 -26.51 -23.98
N ILE A 354 -1.60 -25.22 -24.32
CA ILE A 354 -2.34 -24.71 -25.47
C ILE A 354 -1.43 -24.96 -26.68
N MET A 355 -1.80 -25.89 -27.56
CA MET A 355 -0.89 -26.35 -28.63
C MET A 355 -0.74 -25.31 -29.75
N ALA A 356 -1.75 -24.48 -29.98
CA ALA A 356 -1.70 -23.32 -30.87
C ALA A 356 -2.71 -22.28 -30.38
N ALA A 357 -2.22 -21.16 -29.83
CA ALA A 357 -3.06 -20.12 -29.25
C ALA A 357 -3.85 -19.33 -30.31
N ARG A 358 -5.13 -19.09 -30.07
CA ARG A 358 -6.04 -18.29 -30.91
C ARG A 358 -6.62 -17.15 -30.06
N GLU A 359 -7.10 -16.08 -30.67
CA GLU A 359 -7.66 -14.94 -29.93
C GLU A 359 -8.76 -15.35 -28.94
N LYS A 360 -9.64 -16.29 -29.34
CA LYS A 360 -10.70 -16.87 -28.49
C LYS A 360 -10.20 -17.67 -27.28
N ASP A 361 -8.92 -18.02 -27.23
CA ASP A 361 -8.30 -18.72 -26.10
C ASP A 361 -7.80 -17.72 -25.03
N THR A 362 -8.02 -16.41 -25.23
CA THR A 362 -7.81 -15.33 -24.26
C THR A 362 -8.81 -15.41 -23.10
N GLY A 363 -8.33 -15.20 -21.88
CA GLY A 363 -9.16 -15.14 -20.67
C GLY A 363 -8.50 -15.80 -19.47
N ILE A 364 -9.29 -16.03 -18.42
CA ILE A 364 -8.84 -16.65 -17.17
C ILE A 364 -8.94 -18.17 -17.30
N TYR A 365 -7.82 -18.86 -17.05
CA TYR A 365 -7.77 -20.30 -16.86
C TYR A 365 -7.66 -20.60 -15.37
N TRP A 366 -8.46 -21.55 -14.92
CA TRP A 366 -8.48 -22.01 -13.53
C TRP A 366 -7.94 -23.44 -13.45
N CYS A 367 -6.93 -23.66 -12.61
CA CYS A 367 -6.54 -24.99 -12.18
C CYS A 367 -7.10 -25.27 -10.77
N LEU A 368 -7.60 -26.48 -10.56
CA LEU A 368 -7.91 -27.06 -9.27
C LEU A 368 -6.98 -28.27 -9.04
N ALA A 369 -6.22 -28.25 -7.95
CA ALA A 369 -5.52 -29.42 -7.42
C ALA A 369 -6.33 -30.00 -6.25
N GLU A 370 -6.50 -31.32 -6.23
CA GLU A 370 -7.22 -32.06 -5.20
C GLU A 370 -6.32 -33.18 -4.64
N ASP A 371 -6.04 -33.13 -3.34
CA ASP A 371 -5.49 -34.24 -2.57
C ASP A 371 -6.64 -35.06 -1.96
N ARG A 372 -6.91 -36.21 -2.59
CA ARG A 372 -7.98 -37.13 -2.20
C ARG A 372 -7.72 -37.90 -0.91
N GLN A 373 -6.47 -37.97 -0.44
CA GLN A 373 -6.14 -38.67 0.81
C GLN A 373 -6.41 -37.79 2.03
N HIS A 374 -6.19 -36.48 1.90
CA HIS A 374 -6.34 -35.53 3.00
C HIS A 374 -7.59 -34.63 2.87
N HIS A 375 -8.42 -34.83 1.84
CA HIS A 375 -9.59 -34.00 1.51
C HIS A 375 -9.24 -32.50 1.42
N ARG A 376 -8.10 -32.18 0.81
CA ARG A 376 -7.63 -30.81 0.61
C ARG A 376 -7.69 -30.45 -0.86
N ASN A 377 -8.19 -29.26 -1.16
CA ASN A 377 -8.13 -28.67 -2.48
C ASN A 377 -7.37 -27.33 -2.44
N ASP A 378 -6.85 -26.93 -3.60
CA ASP A 378 -6.20 -25.64 -3.81
C ASP A 378 -6.35 -25.22 -5.27
N THR A 379 -6.38 -23.92 -5.54
CA THR A 379 -6.71 -23.37 -6.86
C THR A 379 -5.70 -22.35 -7.32
N TRP A 380 -5.38 -22.39 -8.61
CA TRP A 380 -4.46 -21.45 -9.26
C TRP A 380 -5.13 -20.80 -10.48
N GLU A 381 -5.05 -19.48 -10.57
CA GLU A 381 -5.61 -18.69 -11.68
C GLU A 381 -4.49 -18.11 -12.56
N VAL A 382 -4.68 -18.15 -13.88
CA VAL A 382 -3.78 -17.45 -14.82
C VAL A 382 -4.56 -16.79 -15.94
N ASN A 383 -4.30 -15.50 -16.16
CA ASN A 383 -4.90 -14.72 -17.24
C ASN A 383 -4.02 -14.80 -18.49
N VAL A 384 -4.53 -15.44 -19.55
CA VAL A 384 -3.85 -15.55 -20.84
C VAL A 384 -4.36 -14.47 -21.78
N THR A 385 -3.45 -13.72 -22.40
CA THR A 385 -3.76 -12.73 -23.44
C THR A 385 -3.09 -13.14 -24.75
N VAL A 386 -3.89 -13.47 -25.77
CA VAL A 386 -3.38 -13.83 -27.08
C VAL A 386 -3.32 -12.57 -27.96
N LEU A 387 -2.12 -12.20 -28.39
CA LEU A 387 -1.86 -11.10 -29.31
C LEU A 387 -2.03 -11.59 -30.75
N ALA A 388 -2.78 -10.87 -31.57
CA ALA A 388 -2.85 -11.11 -33.01
C ALA A 388 -1.43 -11.11 -33.63
N ASP A 389 -1.16 -12.02 -34.56
CA ASP A 389 0.11 -12.01 -35.27
C ASP A 389 0.09 -10.89 -36.33
N SER A 390 0.86 -9.83 -36.09
CA SER A 390 0.93 -8.66 -36.98
C SER A 390 1.62 -8.93 -38.33
N ASN A 391 2.04 -10.17 -38.58
CA ASN A 391 2.62 -10.62 -39.85
C ASN A 391 1.69 -11.50 -40.70
N ASP A 392 0.46 -11.81 -40.23
CA ASP A 392 -0.56 -12.40 -41.09
C ASP A 392 -1.23 -11.28 -41.93
N PRO A 393 -1.19 -11.31 -43.27
CA PRO A 393 -1.83 -10.30 -44.11
C PRO A 393 -3.35 -10.53 -44.16
N GLN A 394 -4.02 -10.43 -43.02
CA GLN A 394 -5.47 -10.24 -43.01
C GLN A 394 -5.77 -8.90 -43.68
N GLU A 395 -6.59 -8.94 -44.74
CA GLU A 395 -7.00 -7.74 -45.44
C GLU A 395 -7.60 -6.74 -44.44
N PRO A 396 -7.17 -5.46 -44.45
CA PRO A 396 -7.75 -4.48 -43.56
C PRO A 396 -9.25 -4.40 -43.84
N PHE A 397 -10.07 -4.57 -42.80
CA PHE A 397 -11.53 -4.47 -42.88
C PHE A 397 -11.93 -3.21 -43.65
N ASN A 398 -12.29 -3.40 -44.91
CA ASN A 398 -12.31 -2.30 -45.86
C ASN A 398 -13.64 -1.55 -45.66
N THR A 399 -13.62 -0.53 -44.80
CA THR A 399 -14.81 0.25 -44.38
C THR A 399 -15.57 0.89 -45.55
N GLY A 400 -14.93 0.98 -46.73
CA GLY A 400 -15.57 1.30 -48.01
C GLY A 400 -16.61 0.27 -48.47
N PHE A 401 -16.43 -1.04 -48.22
CA PHE A 401 -17.38 -2.07 -48.63
C PHE A 401 -18.66 -2.08 -47.79
N THR A 402 -18.53 -1.92 -46.47
CA THR A 402 -19.68 -1.85 -45.56
C THR A 402 -20.49 -0.57 -45.76
N THR A 403 -19.83 0.55 -46.05
CA THR A 403 -20.50 1.82 -46.39
C THR A 403 -21.13 1.77 -47.78
N LEU A 404 -20.47 1.20 -48.80
CA LEU A 404 -21.05 0.98 -50.12
C LEU A 404 -22.30 0.09 -50.06
N LEU A 405 -22.24 -1.02 -49.31
CA LEU A 405 -23.37 -1.91 -49.10
C LEU A 405 -24.53 -1.20 -48.40
N GLY A 406 -24.25 -0.43 -47.34
CA GLY A 406 -25.25 0.40 -46.65
C GLY A 406 -25.90 1.44 -47.56
N CYS A 407 -25.11 2.10 -48.43
CA CYS A 407 -25.62 3.03 -49.43
C CYS A 407 -26.52 2.31 -50.46
N VAL A 408 -26.11 1.16 -51.00
CA VAL A 408 -26.90 0.39 -51.97
C VAL A 408 -28.22 -0.08 -51.35
N VAL A 409 -28.20 -0.64 -50.13
CA VAL A 409 -29.42 -1.06 -49.41
C VAL A 409 -30.35 0.13 -49.16
N SER A 410 -29.81 1.28 -48.74
CA SER A 410 -30.60 2.50 -48.52
C SER A 410 -31.25 3.02 -49.80
N LEU A 411 -30.51 3.01 -50.93
CA LEU A 411 -31.02 3.44 -52.23
C LEU A 411 -32.12 2.50 -52.74
N VAL A 412 -31.95 1.19 -52.56
CA VAL A 412 -33.00 0.20 -52.85
C VAL A 412 -34.23 0.44 -51.99
N LEU A 413 -34.10 0.65 -50.68
CA LEU A 413 -35.24 0.94 -49.79
C LEU A 413 -35.98 2.23 -50.17
N VAL A 414 -35.27 3.30 -50.55
CA VAL A 414 -35.88 4.54 -51.05
C VAL A 414 -36.63 4.32 -52.36
N LEU A 415 -36.07 3.53 -53.29
CA LEU A 415 -36.76 3.17 -54.54
C LEU A 415 -37.99 2.27 -54.28
N MET A 416 -37.91 1.32 -53.35
CA MET A 416 -39.07 0.51 -52.92
C MET A 416 -40.15 1.41 -52.31
N TYR A 417 -39.79 2.40 -51.49
CA TYR A 417 -40.75 3.36 -50.94
C TYR A 417 -41.44 4.18 -52.05
N LEU A 418 -40.65 4.80 -52.94
CA LEU A 418 -41.16 5.68 -54.00
C LEU A 418 -41.96 4.97 -55.10
N TYR A 419 -41.66 3.70 -55.40
CA TYR A 419 -42.28 2.97 -56.52
C TYR A 419 -43.16 1.77 -56.11
N LEU A 420 -43.06 1.25 -54.88
CA LEU A 420 -43.85 0.10 -54.40
C LEU A 420 -44.73 0.38 -53.17
N THR A 421 -44.81 1.61 -52.65
CA THR A 421 -45.95 1.98 -51.79
C THR A 421 -47.10 2.53 -52.64
N PRO A 422 -48.17 1.76 -52.91
CA PRO A 422 -49.30 2.27 -53.67
C PRO A 422 -50.11 3.25 -52.81
N CYS A 423 -50.03 4.54 -53.12
CA CYS A 423 -50.90 5.57 -52.55
C CYS A 423 -52.38 5.18 -52.71
N ARG A 424 -53.02 4.77 -51.61
CA ARG A 424 -54.46 4.57 -51.52
C ARG A 424 -55.03 5.40 -50.38
N CYS A 425 -55.60 6.56 -50.70
CA CYS A 425 -56.78 7.09 -50.02
C CYS A 425 -57.65 7.92 -50.99
N PRO A 426 -58.99 7.93 -50.86
CA PRO A 426 -59.91 8.44 -51.88
C PRO A 426 -60.30 9.92 -51.67
N PRO A 427 -61.05 10.54 -52.61
CA PRO A 427 -61.25 11.99 -52.63
C PRO A 427 -62.48 12.47 -51.84
N CYS A 428 -62.38 13.67 -51.24
CA CYS A 428 -63.54 14.49 -50.87
C CYS A 428 -63.34 15.95 -51.30
N LEU A 429 -64.40 16.53 -51.87
CA LEU A 429 -64.46 17.83 -52.53
C LEU A 429 -65.28 18.84 -51.72
N LYS A 430 -64.80 20.09 -51.57
CA LYS A 430 -65.47 21.36 -51.97
C LYS A 430 -64.97 22.59 -51.19
N ALA A 431 -65.02 23.73 -51.88
CA ALA A 431 -64.98 25.10 -51.38
C ALA A 431 -66.15 25.88 -52.01
N PRO A 432 -66.27 27.22 -51.87
CA PRO A 432 -66.28 28.09 -50.68
C PRO A 432 -67.73 28.60 -50.41
N PRO A 433 -68.02 29.59 -49.51
CA PRO A 433 -68.08 31.03 -49.90
C PRO A 433 -67.82 32.03 -48.69
N PRO A 434 -68.31 33.30 -48.59
CA PRO A 434 -67.43 34.48 -48.75
C PRO A 434 -67.65 35.71 -47.79
N ALA A 435 -66.88 36.80 -48.00
CA ALA A 435 -67.22 38.26 -47.98
C ALA A 435 -68.10 38.92 -46.86
N THR A 436 -67.98 40.19 -46.44
CA THR A 436 -67.03 41.34 -46.56
C THR A 436 -67.45 42.47 -45.57
N ALA A 437 -66.59 43.49 -45.39
CA ALA A 437 -66.93 44.91 -45.07
C ALA A 437 -66.99 45.44 -43.61
N THR A 438 -65.99 46.27 -43.28
CA THR A 438 -66.09 47.55 -42.52
C THR A 438 -66.73 48.66 -43.41
N PRO A 439 -67.04 49.91 -42.98
CA PRO A 439 -66.59 50.68 -41.79
C PRO A 439 -67.76 51.32 -40.97
N SER A 440 -67.59 52.10 -39.89
CA SER A 440 -66.77 53.32 -39.70
C SER A 440 -66.93 53.89 -38.28
N LEU A 441 -65.93 54.64 -37.77
CA LEU A 441 -65.97 56.08 -37.41
C LEU A 441 -64.77 56.50 -36.52
N GLY A 442 -64.25 57.74 -36.69
CA GLY A 442 -63.62 58.51 -35.60
C GLY A 442 -62.07 58.57 -35.54
N ASN A 443 -61.52 59.79 -35.70
CA ASN A 443 -60.18 60.20 -35.24
C ASN A 443 -60.14 60.23 -33.68
N GLU A 444 -59.03 60.41 -32.94
CA GLU A 444 -57.81 61.20 -33.23
C GLU A 444 -56.67 60.90 -32.21
N ALA A 445 -55.43 61.29 -32.56
CA ALA A 445 -54.27 61.61 -31.68
C ALA A 445 -53.65 60.59 -30.69
N GLY A 446 -52.32 60.43 -30.78
CA GLY A 446 -51.44 60.84 -29.67
C GLY A 446 -50.79 59.79 -28.74
N ALA A 447 -49.52 59.46 -29.03
CA ALA A 447 -48.37 59.33 -28.10
C ALA A 447 -48.45 58.58 -26.74
N GLY A 448 -47.44 57.72 -26.51
CA GLY A 448 -47.13 57.10 -25.20
C GLY A 448 -47.98 55.86 -24.88
N SER A 449 -47.58 54.94 -23.99
CA SER A 449 -46.34 54.82 -23.20
C SER A 449 -45.98 53.35 -23.02
N ALA A 450 -44.68 53.14 -22.78
CA ALA A 450 -43.99 51.90 -22.50
C ALA A 450 -44.33 51.23 -21.15
N GLN A 451 -43.81 49.99 -21.01
CA GLN A 451 -43.62 49.19 -19.78
C GLN A 451 -44.90 48.58 -19.16
N SER A 452 -44.87 47.40 -18.54
CA SER A 452 -43.78 46.77 -17.75
C SER A 452 -43.79 45.23 -17.91
N SER A 453 -42.63 44.55 -18.09
CA SER A 453 -41.72 43.96 -17.07
C SER A 453 -42.31 42.67 -16.46
N ILE A 454 -41.62 41.52 -16.32
CA ILE A 454 -40.34 41.20 -15.65
C ILE A 454 -40.09 39.67 -15.94
N LEU A 455 -38.92 39.02 -15.99
CA LEU A 455 -37.58 39.23 -15.42
C LEU A 455 -36.46 38.68 -16.35
N THR A 456 -35.24 39.20 -16.15
CA THR A 456 -33.95 38.96 -16.84
C THR A 456 -33.24 37.66 -16.38
N PRO A 457 -32.10 37.18 -17.00
CA PRO A 457 -30.78 37.84 -16.84
C PRO A 457 -29.71 37.68 -17.96
N THR A 458 -29.09 38.81 -18.33
CA THR A 458 -27.66 39.09 -18.67
C THR A 458 -27.61 40.57 -19.15
N PRO A 459 -26.48 41.33 -19.23
CA PRO A 459 -25.14 40.92 -19.67
C PRO A 459 -23.97 41.69 -18.94
N PRO A 460 -22.87 42.26 -19.52
CA PRO A 460 -21.52 42.11 -18.92
C PRO A 460 -20.64 43.41 -18.87
N ALA A 461 -19.32 43.20 -18.78
CA ALA A 461 -18.20 44.06 -19.26
C ALA A 461 -17.48 45.03 -18.29
N SER A 462 -16.15 44.96 -18.32
CA SER A 462 -15.24 46.09 -18.16
C SER A 462 -13.98 45.88 -19.05
N THR A 463 -13.37 46.97 -19.51
CA THR A 463 -12.35 46.99 -20.58
C THR A 463 -11.12 47.84 -20.21
N GLU A 464 -9.92 47.31 -20.45
CA GLU A 464 -8.66 48.00 -20.80
C GLU A 464 -7.64 46.90 -21.23
N GLY A 465 -6.39 47.16 -21.64
CA GLY A 465 -5.66 48.43 -21.85
C GLY A 465 -4.54 48.25 -22.89
N PRO A 466 -3.84 49.31 -23.34
CA PRO A 466 -3.10 49.23 -24.61
C PRO A 466 -1.59 48.99 -24.47
N GLY A 467 -1.03 48.20 -25.41
CA GLY A 467 0.41 47.85 -25.44
C GLY A 467 1.11 47.68 -26.81
N ARG A 468 0.46 48.05 -27.94
CA ARG A 468 1.03 48.44 -29.27
C ARG A 468 2.14 47.58 -29.98
N LYS A 469 1.89 47.29 -31.28
CA LYS A 469 2.80 46.76 -32.36
C LYS A 469 3.01 45.22 -32.33
N VAL A 470 2.78 44.38 -33.38
CA VAL A 470 2.91 44.44 -34.87
C VAL A 470 4.40 44.52 -35.29
N ILE A 471 5.05 43.64 -36.09
CA ILE A 471 4.66 42.84 -37.30
C ILE A 471 5.33 41.40 -37.30
N PRO A 472 5.50 40.58 -38.38
CA PRO A 472 5.17 39.14 -38.31
C PRO A 472 6.28 38.12 -38.72
N LYS A 473 5.88 36.83 -38.82
CA LYS A 473 6.43 35.71 -39.64
C LYS A 473 7.74 35.93 -40.45
N LEU A 474 8.70 34.99 -40.35
CA LEU A 474 9.09 34.03 -41.42
C LEU A 474 10.40 33.25 -41.11
N TYR A 475 10.47 32.02 -41.68
CA TYR A 475 11.63 31.18 -42.00
C TYR A 475 12.77 30.89 -40.98
N GLY A 476 12.75 29.63 -40.53
CA GLY A 476 13.83 28.62 -40.59
C GLY A 476 15.29 29.01 -40.82
N ARG A 477 16.14 28.44 -39.95
CA ARG A 477 17.27 27.61 -40.36
C ARG A 477 17.48 26.46 -39.36
#